data_AF-A0A9E2ZDD8-F1
#
_entry.id   AF-A0A9E2ZDD8-F1
#
_cell.length_a   1.000
_cell.length_b   1.000
_cell.length_c   1.000
_cell.angle_alpha   90.00
_cell.angle_beta   90.00
_cell.angle_gamma   90.00
#
_symmetry.space_group_name_H-M   'P 1'
#
loop_
_entity.id
_entity.type
_entity.pdbx_description
1 polymer ?
#
loop_
_entity_poly.entity_id
_entity_poly.type
_entity_poly.pdbx_seq_one_letter_code
_entity_poly.pdbx_strand_id
1 'polypeptide(L)'
;MTVAASSDLELRCRLCGDTTEFRYRGLEEWAVTGELAPSSHEVGVHGDLYVCRRCGTVQPGELPPQEVMSARYAETDDERYLDEEPGRRRTAGRLLDLIERRFAIGRLLDVGCGHGLLMDEARRRGWRVTGLELSRSSAAHARRLGLDIREQAIEEAGFPPKSFDAVVAVDLIEHLHQPRDFVRRCAELLVPGGALLIATPDPESPLARVFGRRWWGYIPSHLHLLPRRMLRELLQAEGLLLADDVPMVRDFSFGYWLAGFAGRARWAAVAVHRIQRSRRSERSLSVSLGDERVVVAQRPKLLAPAKPLAHRADQKPTVYAVLPAYRAAATLSEVARQLPGAAVNRAIVVDDASPDSTTEVAVENGFEVIRHPANRGYGANQKTCYVHALRSGADVVVMVHADNQYDPRLVPEMIEPIIKGRADVVIGSRMLDDRAIIGGMPRWKWIGNKLLTWIENQGFRRQYSEYHTGYRAFSADFLRSVAFLRNSDAFVFDQEIFAQATARHALVEEVAIPTRYFLEASSVSFKESVRYGLRTLVLLGRFRAHDAGLVRWPLLGAPAFELGAR
;
A
#
# COMPACT_ATOMS: atom_id res chain seq x y z
N MET A 1 25.87 0.50 -42.28
CA MET A 1 24.45 0.83 -42.54
C MET A 1 23.89 1.39 -41.25
N THR A 2 23.68 2.69 -41.26
CA THR A 2 23.04 3.47 -40.19
C THR A 2 21.63 2.93 -39.98
N VAL A 3 21.40 2.28 -38.84
CA VAL A 3 20.04 1.96 -38.40
C VAL A 3 19.41 3.31 -38.05
N ALA A 4 18.42 3.68 -38.86
CA ALA A 4 17.61 4.86 -38.65
C ALA A 4 17.05 4.86 -37.23
N ALA A 5 17.10 6.02 -36.57
CA ALA A 5 16.37 6.28 -35.35
C ALA A 5 14.90 5.92 -35.57
N SER A 6 14.47 4.79 -35.03
CA SER A 6 13.06 4.41 -35.02
C SER A 6 12.34 5.32 -34.04
N SER A 7 11.73 6.37 -34.59
CA SER A 7 10.39 6.86 -34.26
C SER A 7 9.97 6.86 -32.79
N ASP A 8 9.80 8.08 -32.25
CA ASP A 8 8.88 8.55 -31.20
C ASP A 8 7.74 7.61 -30.72
N LEU A 9 8.06 6.41 -30.25
CA LEU A 9 7.14 5.58 -29.48
C LEU A 9 7.22 6.10 -28.04
N GLU A 10 6.23 6.89 -27.66
CA GLU A 10 6.09 7.42 -26.30
C GLU A 10 6.16 6.26 -25.30
N LEU A 11 7.24 6.18 -24.52
CA LEU A 11 7.50 5.09 -23.60
C LEU A 11 6.36 5.02 -22.57
N ARG A 12 5.69 3.87 -22.50
CA ARG A 12 4.62 3.61 -21.53
C ARG A 12 5.15 3.01 -20.25
N CYS A 13 4.48 3.32 -19.15
CA CYS A 13 4.74 2.73 -17.84
C CYS A 13 4.40 1.24 -17.89
N ARG A 14 5.37 0.41 -17.51
CA ARG A 14 5.20 -1.05 -17.55
C ARG A 14 4.35 -1.60 -16.41
N LEU A 15 4.07 -0.77 -15.39
CA LEU A 15 3.18 -1.15 -14.29
C LEU A 15 1.72 -0.73 -14.54
N CYS A 16 1.48 0.46 -15.08
CA CYS A 16 0.10 1.00 -15.20
C CYS A 16 -0.30 1.47 -16.60
N GLY A 17 0.57 1.34 -17.61
CA GLY A 17 0.31 1.67 -19.01
C GLY A 17 0.23 3.16 -19.36
N ASP A 18 0.34 4.08 -18.39
CA ASP A 18 0.31 5.53 -18.62
C ASP A 18 1.62 6.04 -19.25
N THR A 19 1.64 7.26 -19.74
CA THR A 19 2.81 7.86 -20.37
C THR A 19 3.91 8.16 -19.35
N THR A 20 5.15 8.12 -19.81
CA THR A 20 6.32 8.42 -19.00
C THR A 20 7.03 9.66 -19.52
N GLU A 21 7.71 10.35 -18.61
CA GLU A 21 8.55 11.51 -18.92
C GLU A 21 10.01 11.14 -18.69
N PHE A 22 10.87 11.59 -19.60
CA PHE A 22 12.30 11.53 -19.39
C PHE A 22 12.67 12.27 -18.10
N ARG A 23 13.46 11.61 -17.24
CA ARG A 23 13.85 12.15 -15.93
C ARG A 23 15.35 12.42 -15.84
N TYR A 24 16.19 11.45 -16.19
CA TYR A 24 17.64 11.56 -16.10
C TYR A 24 18.33 10.86 -17.27
N ARG A 25 19.39 11.50 -17.81
CA ARG A 25 20.28 10.89 -18.78
C ARG A 25 21.25 9.94 -18.08
N GLY A 26 21.38 8.74 -18.60
CA GLY A 26 22.34 7.71 -18.19
C GLY A 26 23.61 7.67 -19.03
N LEU A 27 24.39 6.59 -18.87
CA LEU A 27 25.54 6.27 -19.71
C LEU A 27 25.11 5.21 -20.75
N GLU A 28 25.21 5.54 -22.05
CA GLU A 28 24.65 4.76 -23.17
C GLU A 28 25.17 3.31 -23.25
N GLU A 29 26.41 3.04 -22.83
CA GLU A 29 27.06 1.72 -23.01
C GLU A 29 26.86 0.74 -21.84
N TRP A 30 26.37 1.18 -20.68
CA TRP A 30 26.43 0.37 -19.45
C TRP A 30 25.18 -0.50 -19.21
N ALA A 31 24.03 -0.14 -19.79
CA ALA A 31 22.79 -0.92 -19.65
C ALA A 31 22.91 -2.37 -20.18
N VAL A 32 23.93 -2.64 -21.01
CA VAL A 32 24.18 -3.94 -21.64
C VAL A 32 25.39 -4.66 -21.03
N THR A 33 26.27 -3.98 -20.27
CA THR A 33 27.58 -4.50 -19.86
C THR A 33 27.85 -4.45 -18.35
N GLY A 34 27.03 -3.76 -17.56
CA GLY A 34 27.29 -3.56 -16.14
C GLY A 34 27.17 -4.82 -15.27
N GLU A 35 28.00 -4.88 -14.23
CA GLU A 35 27.83 -5.84 -13.13
C GLU A 35 26.39 -5.74 -12.60
N LEU A 36 25.63 -6.84 -12.66
CA LEU A 36 24.30 -6.95 -12.03
C LEU A 36 24.40 -7.16 -10.51
N ALA A 37 25.62 -7.13 -9.96
CA ALA A 37 25.89 -7.30 -8.55
C ALA A 37 25.13 -6.24 -7.73
N PRO A 38 24.21 -6.65 -6.84
CA PRO A 38 23.47 -5.71 -5.98
C PRO A 38 24.39 -4.91 -5.05
N SER A 39 25.61 -5.37 -4.78
CA SER A 39 26.62 -4.62 -4.03
C SER A 39 27.33 -3.51 -4.83
N SER A 40 27.06 -3.35 -6.13
CA SER A 40 27.65 -2.28 -6.93
C SER A 40 26.96 -0.94 -6.64
N HIS A 41 27.64 -0.04 -5.93
CA HIS A 41 27.11 1.26 -5.50
C HIS A 41 27.74 2.45 -6.26
N GLU A 42 28.14 2.25 -7.52
CA GLU A 42 28.69 3.32 -8.33
C GLU A 42 27.61 4.37 -8.66
N VAL A 43 27.70 5.51 -7.99
CA VAL A 43 26.68 6.57 -8.11
C VAL A 43 26.72 7.28 -9.47
N GLY A 44 25.55 7.41 -10.09
CA GLY A 44 25.40 8.05 -11.39
C GLY A 44 25.75 7.16 -12.58
N VAL A 45 25.88 5.85 -12.36
CA VAL A 45 26.06 4.83 -13.40
C VAL A 45 24.75 4.08 -13.57
N HIS A 46 23.92 4.56 -14.49
CA HIS A 46 22.63 3.96 -14.84
C HIS A 46 22.30 4.27 -16.31
N GLY A 47 21.34 3.55 -16.91
CA GLY A 47 20.77 3.91 -18.23
C GLY A 47 19.82 5.10 -18.15
N ASP A 48 19.23 5.52 -19.28
CA ASP A 48 18.23 6.59 -19.27
C ASP A 48 17.02 6.21 -18.41
N LEU A 49 16.62 7.12 -17.52
CA LEU A 49 15.53 6.91 -16.56
C LEU A 49 14.32 7.76 -16.91
N TYR A 50 13.15 7.14 -16.82
CA TYR A 50 11.85 7.74 -17.10
C TYR A 50 10.95 7.59 -15.88
N VAL A 51 10.12 8.61 -15.61
CA VAL A 51 9.15 8.62 -14.54
C VAL A 51 7.73 8.55 -15.11
N CYS A 52 6.91 7.62 -14.61
CA CYS A 52 5.52 7.55 -15.01
C CYS A 52 4.72 8.74 -14.46
N ARG A 53 3.93 9.40 -15.32
CA ARG A 53 3.10 10.54 -14.90
C ARG A 53 1.91 10.16 -14.01
N ARG A 54 1.49 8.89 -13.99
CA ARG A 54 0.38 8.38 -13.15
C ARG A 54 0.86 7.84 -11.81
N CYS A 55 1.68 6.80 -11.82
CA CYS A 55 2.09 6.11 -10.59
C CYS A 55 3.35 6.72 -9.97
N GLY A 56 4.18 7.41 -10.76
CA GLY A 56 5.47 7.95 -10.33
C GLY A 56 6.60 6.92 -10.31
N THR A 57 6.35 5.68 -10.76
CA THR A 57 7.39 4.65 -10.91
C THR A 57 8.50 5.16 -11.82
N VAL A 58 9.74 4.99 -11.38
CA VAL A 58 10.93 5.25 -12.19
C VAL A 58 11.39 3.94 -12.83
N GLN A 59 11.67 3.97 -14.13
CA GLN A 59 12.01 2.79 -14.92
C GLN A 59 12.98 3.16 -16.05
N PRO A 60 13.81 2.21 -16.54
CA PRO A 60 14.70 2.46 -17.66
C PRO A 60 13.94 2.56 -18.99
N GLY A 61 14.57 3.21 -19.97
CA GLY A 61 14.05 3.33 -21.34
C GLY A 61 13.92 1.98 -22.04
N GLU A 62 14.99 1.20 -22.04
CA GLU A 62 15.04 -0.15 -22.57
C GLU A 62 15.10 -1.17 -21.42
N LEU A 63 14.44 -2.32 -21.60
CA LEU A 63 14.60 -3.46 -20.71
C LEU A 63 15.16 -4.65 -21.48
N PRO A 64 16.26 -5.25 -21.03
CA PRO A 64 16.67 -6.54 -21.54
C PRO A 64 15.59 -7.60 -21.24
N PRO A 65 15.42 -8.62 -22.10
CA PRO A 65 14.51 -9.73 -21.85
C PRO A 65 14.79 -10.40 -20.50
N GLN A 66 13.73 -10.94 -19.86
CA GLN A 66 13.82 -11.54 -18.53
C GLN A 66 14.80 -12.70 -18.47
N GLU A 67 14.84 -13.52 -19.53
CA GLU A 67 15.73 -14.67 -19.65
C GLU A 67 17.19 -14.23 -19.68
N VAL A 68 17.49 -13.13 -20.39
CA VAL A 68 18.84 -12.56 -20.48
C VAL A 68 19.28 -11.99 -19.13
N MET A 69 18.41 -11.25 -18.46
CA MET A 69 18.70 -10.72 -17.12
C MET A 69 18.93 -11.83 -16.10
N SER A 70 18.06 -12.84 -16.10
CA SER A 70 18.14 -13.97 -15.16
C SER A 70 19.40 -14.79 -15.39
N ALA A 71 19.76 -15.07 -16.65
CA ALA A 71 20.98 -15.80 -16.98
C ALA A 71 22.24 -15.05 -16.52
N ARG A 72 22.31 -13.74 -16.77
CA ARG A 72 23.43 -12.90 -16.33
C ARG A 72 23.51 -12.81 -14.81
N TYR A 73 22.38 -12.69 -14.14
CA TYR A 73 22.34 -12.66 -12.67
C TYR A 73 22.76 -14.01 -12.07
N ALA A 74 22.39 -15.13 -12.69
CA ALA A 74 22.80 -16.46 -12.25
C ALA A 74 24.33 -16.66 -12.26
N GLU A 75 25.02 -15.99 -13.18
CA GLU A 75 26.49 -15.99 -13.32
C GLU A 75 27.19 -14.90 -12.49
N THR A 76 26.42 -14.02 -11.83
CA THR A 76 26.99 -12.93 -11.04
C THR A 76 27.64 -13.46 -9.77
N ASP A 77 28.87 -13.04 -9.54
CA ASP A 77 29.64 -13.29 -8.32
C ASP A 77 29.77 -11.99 -7.52
N ASP A 78 29.38 -12.02 -6.24
CA ASP A 78 29.29 -10.84 -5.38
C ASP A 78 29.96 -11.09 -4.02
N GLU A 79 31.24 -11.47 -4.04
CA GLU A 79 31.99 -11.72 -2.79
C GLU A 79 32.10 -10.48 -1.89
N ARG A 80 32.13 -9.26 -2.48
CA ARG A 80 32.13 -7.98 -1.75
C ARG A 80 30.93 -7.81 -0.83
N TYR A 81 29.82 -8.51 -1.11
CA TYR A 81 28.67 -8.54 -0.22
C TYR A 81 29.05 -8.99 1.20
N LEU A 82 29.97 -9.96 1.31
CA LEU A 82 30.39 -10.58 2.57
C LEU A 82 31.32 -9.69 3.42
N ASP A 83 31.95 -8.66 2.83
CA ASP A 83 32.79 -7.69 3.56
C ASP A 83 32.02 -7.01 4.71
N GLU A 84 30.71 -6.86 4.55
CA GLU A 84 29.80 -6.24 5.52
C GLU A 84 28.91 -7.27 6.24
N GLU A 85 29.28 -8.56 6.24
CA GLU A 85 28.47 -9.65 6.83
C GLU A 85 27.96 -9.34 8.25
N PRO A 86 28.77 -8.87 9.22
CA PRO A 86 28.28 -8.57 10.57
C PRO A 86 27.17 -7.51 10.58
N GLY A 87 27.29 -6.49 9.73
CA GLY A 87 26.29 -5.42 9.59
C GLY A 87 25.03 -5.91 8.89
N ARG A 88 25.18 -6.69 7.83
CA ARG A 88 24.06 -7.30 7.11
C ARG A 88 23.27 -8.26 8.00
N ARG A 89 23.93 -9.04 8.86
CA ARG A 89 23.25 -9.89 9.87
C ARG A 89 22.48 -9.06 10.90
N ARG A 90 23.03 -7.95 11.39
CA ARG A 90 22.29 -7.02 12.27
C ARG A 90 21.09 -6.37 11.55
N THR A 91 21.24 -6.06 10.26
CA THR A 91 20.15 -5.56 9.42
C THR A 91 19.05 -6.62 9.27
N ALA A 92 19.42 -7.87 8.95
CA ALA A 92 18.50 -9.00 8.88
C ALA A 92 17.75 -9.21 10.19
N GLY A 93 18.45 -9.16 11.33
CA GLY A 93 17.83 -9.26 12.64
C GLY A 93 16.74 -8.20 12.88
N ARG A 94 16.98 -6.95 12.47
CA ARG A 94 15.98 -5.86 12.58
C ARG A 94 14.76 -6.08 11.69
N LEU A 95 14.95 -6.67 10.50
CA LEU A 95 13.86 -7.04 9.62
C LEU A 95 13.01 -8.17 10.23
N LEU A 96 13.66 -9.19 10.78
CA LEU A 96 12.99 -10.28 11.49
C LEU A 96 12.23 -9.78 12.72
N ASP A 97 12.78 -8.82 13.47
CA ASP A 97 12.08 -8.18 14.59
C ASP A 97 10.75 -7.54 14.14
N LEU A 98 10.66 -6.97 12.93
CA LEU A 98 9.40 -6.39 12.42
C LEU A 98 8.31 -7.46 12.22
N ILE A 99 8.70 -8.65 11.76
CA ILE A 99 7.79 -9.79 11.58
C ILE A 99 7.42 -10.38 12.95
N GLU A 100 8.42 -10.72 13.75
CA GLU A 100 8.27 -11.43 15.04
C GLU A 100 7.47 -10.61 16.08
N ARG A 101 7.42 -9.28 15.94
CA ARG A 101 6.58 -8.41 16.78
C ARG A 101 5.08 -8.65 16.65
N ARG A 102 4.62 -9.24 15.54
CA ARG A 102 3.18 -9.34 15.20
C ARG A 102 2.76 -10.72 14.71
N PHE A 103 3.69 -11.53 14.26
CA PHE A 103 3.42 -12.81 13.62
C PHE A 103 4.17 -13.93 14.32
N ALA A 104 3.54 -15.10 14.42
CA ALA A 104 4.15 -16.27 15.03
C ALA A 104 5.28 -16.83 14.16
N ILE A 105 6.29 -17.39 14.81
CA ILE A 105 7.39 -18.11 14.15
C ILE A 105 6.84 -19.40 13.55
N GLY A 106 7.22 -19.67 12.30
CA GLY A 106 6.77 -20.85 11.56
C GLY A 106 7.67 -21.13 10.37
N ARG A 107 7.08 -21.28 9.19
CA ARG A 107 7.78 -21.50 7.92
C ARG A 107 8.05 -20.16 7.23
N LEU A 108 9.31 -19.89 6.92
CA LEU A 108 9.74 -18.67 6.24
C LEU A 108 10.30 -19.00 4.86
N LEU A 109 9.80 -18.31 3.84
CA LEU A 109 10.38 -18.29 2.50
C LEU A 109 11.15 -16.99 2.33
N ASP A 110 12.44 -17.08 1.99
CA ASP A 110 13.26 -15.93 1.61
C ASP A 110 13.47 -15.96 0.08
N VAL A 111 12.93 -14.97 -0.63
CA VAL A 111 13.00 -14.92 -2.10
C VAL A 111 14.05 -13.89 -2.49
N GLY A 112 15.03 -14.31 -3.30
CA GLY A 112 16.25 -13.53 -3.53
C GLY A 112 17.13 -13.53 -2.29
N CYS A 113 17.35 -14.70 -1.67
CA CYS A 113 18.00 -14.79 -0.35
C CYS A 113 19.50 -14.46 -0.38
N GLY A 114 20.10 -14.27 -1.56
CA GLY A 114 21.51 -13.98 -1.76
C GLY A 114 22.39 -15.00 -1.05
N HIS A 115 23.34 -14.50 -0.26
CA HIS A 115 24.28 -15.33 0.51
C HIS A 115 23.63 -16.06 1.70
N GLY A 116 22.32 -15.93 1.94
CA GLY A 116 21.59 -16.66 2.97
C GLY A 116 21.76 -16.11 4.40
N LEU A 117 22.30 -14.90 4.57
CA LEU A 117 22.55 -14.32 5.89
C LEU A 117 21.26 -14.09 6.70
N LEU A 118 20.19 -13.64 6.04
CA LEU A 118 18.88 -13.45 6.68
C LEU A 118 18.26 -14.79 7.07
N MET A 119 18.28 -15.76 6.17
CA MET A 119 17.80 -17.12 6.44
C MET A 119 18.54 -17.77 7.61
N ASP A 120 19.86 -17.63 7.68
CA ASP A 120 20.65 -18.19 8.78
C ASP A 120 20.28 -17.54 10.13
N GLU A 121 20.08 -16.22 10.15
CA GLU A 121 19.59 -15.51 11.33
C GLU A 121 18.17 -15.96 11.72
N ALA A 122 17.26 -16.10 10.76
CA ALA A 122 15.91 -16.60 10.99
C ALA A 122 15.92 -18.04 11.54
N ARG A 123 16.75 -18.92 10.97
CA ARG A 123 16.93 -20.30 11.45
C ARG A 123 17.40 -20.34 12.91
N ARG A 124 18.35 -19.48 13.30
CA ARG A 124 18.82 -19.36 14.70
C ARG A 124 17.73 -18.91 15.66
N ARG A 125 16.74 -18.15 15.17
CA ARG A 125 15.55 -17.71 15.93
C ARG A 125 14.42 -18.73 15.95
N GLY A 126 14.59 -19.89 15.28
CA GLY A 126 13.63 -21.00 15.29
C GLY A 126 12.72 -21.08 14.07
N TRP A 127 12.91 -20.24 13.05
CA TRP A 127 12.16 -20.37 11.79
C TRP A 127 12.59 -21.62 11.02
N ARG A 128 11.62 -22.26 10.35
CA ARG A 128 11.90 -23.27 9.32
C ARG A 128 12.03 -22.56 7.98
N VAL A 129 13.27 -22.40 7.53
CA VAL A 129 13.61 -21.56 6.36
C VAL A 129 13.76 -22.38 5.08
N THR A 130 13.25 -21.83 3.98
CA THR A 130 13.54 -22.25 2.60
C THR A 130 13.86 -21.01 1.79
N GLY A 131 14.87 -21.09 0.90
CA GLY A 131 15.36 -19.95 0.12
C GLY A 131 15.28 -20.18 -1.38
N LEU A 132 15.04 -19.10 -2.12
CA LEU A 132 15.14 -19.05 -3.57
C LEU A 132 16.22 -18.04 -3.96
N GLU A 133 17.18 -18.46 -4.77
CA GLU A 133 18.29 -17.61 -5.22
C GLU A 133 18.79 -18.03 -6.60
N LEU A 134 18.85 -17.12 -7.56
CA LEU A 134 19.26 -17.42 -8.92
C LEU A 134 20.80 -17.43 -9.09
N SER A 135 21.54 -16.60 -8.35
CA SER A 135 23.00 -16.55 -8.36
C SER A 135 23.59 -17.85 -7.81
N ARG A 136 24.33 -18.57 -8.66
CA ARG A 136 24.96 -19.85 -8.29
C ARG A 136 26.00 -19.68 -7.17
N SER A 137 26.77 -18.61 -7.21
CA SER A 137 27.79 -18.28 -6.19
C SER A 137 27.13 -18.04 -4.83
N SER A 138 26.11 -17.18 -4.81
CA SER A 138 25.36 -16.83 -3.60
C SER A 138 24.64 -18.05 -3.00
N ALA A 139 23.97 -18.84 -3.85
CA ALA A 139 23.31 -20.09 -3.45
C ALA A 139 24.33 -21.12 -2.89
N ALA A 140 25.52 -21.24 -3.49
CA ALA A 140 26.57 -22.10 -2.99
C ALA A 140 27.06 -21.66 -1.59
N HIS A 141 27.20 -20.36 -1.34
CA HIS A 141 27.50 -19.84 -0.01
C HIS A 141 26.41 -20.21 1.01
N ALA A 142 25.14 -19.96 0.67
CA ALA A 142 24.02 -20.28 1.55
C ALA A 142 23.92 -21.78 1.87
N ARG A 143 24.22 -22.67 0.90
CA ARG A 143 24.32 -24.12 1.16
C ARG A 143 25.47 -24.50 2.10
N ARG A 144 26.60 -23.81 2.05
CA ARG A 144 27.70 -24.01 3.02
C ARG A 144 27.29 -23.67 4.45
N LEU A 145 26.33 -22.76 4.64
CA LEU A 145 25.71 -22.49 5.93
C LEU A 145 24.70 -23.58 6.37
N GLY A 146 24.47 -24.60 5.54
CA GLY A 146 23.51 -25.69 5.78
C GLY A 146 22.05 -25.28 5.59
N LEU A 147 21.77 -24.35 4.67
CA LEU A 147 20.41 -23.86 4.37
C LEU A 147 19.78 -24.63 3.19
N ASP A 148 18.45 -24.76 3.20
CA ASP A 148 17.66 -25.31 2.09
C ASP A 148 17.42 -24.23 1.02
N ILE A 149 18.14 -24.33 -0.10
CA ILE A 149 18.17 -23.31 -1.17
C ILE A 149 17.92 -23.94 -2.53
N ARG A 150 16.99 -23.34 -3.29
CA ARG A 150 16.68 -23.72 -4.67
C ARG A 150 17.12 -22.63 -5.64
N GLU A 151 17.81 -23.03 -6.70
CA GLU A 151 18.24 -22.15 -7.78
C GLU A 151 17.11 -21.91 -8.79
N GLN A 152 16.05 -21.26 -8.34
CA GLN A 152 14.80 -21.12 -9.09
C GLN A 152 14.13 -19.79 -8.79
N ALA A 153 13.37 -19.28 -9.76
CA ALA A 153 12.43 -18.19 -9.52
C ALA A 153 11.21 -18.67 -8.71
N ILE A 154 10.47 -17.75 -8.07
CA ILE A 154 9.32 -18.09 -7.23
C ILE A 154 8.17 -18.73 -8.02
N GLU A 155 8.07 -18.42 -9.30
CA GLU A 155 7.11 -18.95 -10.25
C GLU A 155 7.38 -20.44 -10.54
N GLU A 156 8.66 -20.83 -10.58
CA GLU A 156 9.12 -22.18 -10.94
C GLU A 156 9.22 -23.11 -9.73
N ALA A 157 9.32 -22.56 -8.52
CA ALA A 157 9.61 -23.32 -7.30
C ALA A 157 8.50 -24.32 -6.88
N GLY A 158 7.32 -24.28 -7.52
CA GLY A 158 6.29 -25.30 -7.39
C GLY A 158 5.63 -25.41 -6.00
N PHE A 159 5.79 -24.41 -5.14
CA PHE A 159 5.19 -24.44 -3.80
C PHE A 159 3.66 -24.40 -3.87
N PRO A 160 2.95 -25.22 -3.07
CA PRO A 160 1.49 -25.13 -3.02
C PRO A 160 1.06 -23.82 -2.34
N PRO A 161 -0.14 -23.29 -2.64
CA PRO A 161 -0.70 -22.15 -1.91
C PRO A 161 -0.77 -22.41 -0.41
N LYS A 162 -0.70 -21.36 0.42
CA LYS A 162 -0.79 -21.45 1.90
C LYS A 162 0.29 -22.34 2.53
N SER A 163 1.52 -22.24 2.04
CA SER A 163 2.67 -23.03 2.50
C SER A 163 3.60 -22.30 3.47
N PHE A 164 3.47 -20.99 3.65
CA PHE A 164 4.40 -20.22 4.46
C PHE A 164 3.68 -19.30 5.45
N ASP A 165 4.27 -19.16 6.63
CA ASP A 165 3.83 -18.25 7.68
C ASP A 165 4.43 -16.85 7.45
N ALA A 166 5.62 -16.79 6.84
CA ALA A 166 6.25 -15.56 6.36
C ALA A 166 6.89 -15.73 4.99
N VAL A 167 6.80 -14.69 4.15
CA VAL A 167 7.57 -14.52 2.91
C VAL A 167 8.35 -13.21 3.02
N VAL A 168 9.64 -13.25 2.71
CA VAL A 168 10.54 -12.10 2.77
C VAL A 168 11.14 -11.86 1.39
N ALA A 169 11.21 -10.59 0.99
CA ALA A 169 11.83 -10.13 -0.25
C ALA A 169 12.55 -8.80 0.02
N VAL A 170 13.88 -8.85 0.13
CA VAL A 170 14.72 -7.70 0.45
C VAL A 170 15.56 -7.38 -0.77
N ASP A 171 15.49 -6.13 -1.25
CA ASP A 171 16.25 -5.66 -2.41
C ASP A 171 16.00 -6.53 -3.65
N LEU A 172 14.72 -6.91 -3.87
CA LEU A 172 14.31 -7.84 -4.94
C LEU A 172 13.26 -7.23 -5.88
N ILE A 173 12.18 -6.65 -5.34
CA ILE A 173 10.98 -6.30 -6.12
C ILE A 173 11.30 -5.32 -7.27
N GLU A 174 12.28 -4.45 -7.07
CA GLU A 174 12.77 -3.48 -8.04
C GLU A 174 13.53 -4.11 -9.22
N HIS A 175 13.97 -5.36 -9.09
CA HIS A 175 14.67 -6.12 -10.11
C HIS A 175 13.76 -7.02 -10.96
N LEU A 176 12.47 -7.11 -10.61
CA LEU A 176 11.54 -8.04 -11.26
C LEU A 176 10.81 -7.39 -12.44
N HIS A 177 10.73 -8.04 -13.59
CA HIS A 177 9.94 -7.56 -14.74
C HIS A 177 8.44 -7.46 -14.44
N GLN A 178 7.92 -8.32 -13.55
CA GLN A 178 6.50 -8.40 -13.22
C GLN A 178 6.26 -8.30 -11.69
N PRO A 179 6.46 -7.10 -11.08
CA PRO A 179 6.32 -6.94 -9.62
C PRO A 179 4.92 -7.29 -9.08
N ARG A 180 3.88 -7.13 -9.91
CA ARG A 180 2.51 -7.44 -9.50
C ARG A 180 2.28 -8.95 -9.35
N ASP A 181 2.73 -9.73 -10.31
CA ASP A 181 2.55 -11.18 -10.30
C ASP A 181 3.38 -11.81 -9.18
N PHE A 182 4.56 -11.26 -8.90
CA PHE A 182 5.35 -11.57 -7.72
C PHE A 182 4.58 -11.36 -6.41
N VAL A 183 3.99 -10.18 -6.20
CA VAL A 183 3.21 -9.89 -4.98
C VAL A 183 1.99 -10.80 -4.87
N ARG A 184 1.29 -11.07 -5.98
CA ARG A 184 0.17 -12.03 -6.02
C ARG A 184 0.63 -13.41 -5.60
N ARG A 185 1.75 -13.88 -6.16
CA ARG A 185 2.32 -15.19 -5.83
C ARG A 185 2.71 -15.29 -4.35
N CYS A 186 3.32 -14.26 -3.80
CA CYS A 186 3.61 -14.18 -2.37
C CYS A 186 2.32 -14.27 -1.54
N ALA A 187 1.27 -13.53 -1.89
CA ALA A 187 -0.01 -13.55 -1.20
C ALA A 187 -0.68 -14.94 -1.25
N GLU A 188 -0.57 -15.66 -2.37
CA GLU A 188 -1.08 -17.04 -2.51
C GLU A 188 -0.36 -18.03 -1.60
N LEU A 189 0.96 -17.90 -1.49
CA LEU A 189 1.82 -18.76 -0.69
C LEU A 189 1.64 -18.58 0.82
N LEU A 190 1.19 -17.42 1.27
CA LEU A 190 0.96 -17.15 2.69
C LEU A 190 -0.24 -17.91 3.25
N VAL A 191 -0.14 -18.48 4.45
CA VAL A 191 -1.31 -18.93 5.21
C VAL A 191 -2.20 -17.73 5.59
N PRO A 192 -3.50 -17.91 5.89
CA PRO A 192 -4.31 -16.84 6.46
C PRO A 192 -3.68 -16.30 7.76
N GLY A 193 -3.43 -15.00 7.82
CA GLY A 193 -2.72 -14.35 8.91
C GLY A 193 -1.20 -14.29 8.76
N GLY A 194 -0.62 -14.91 7.72
CA GLY A 194 0.82 -14.89 7.44
C GLY A 194 1.31 -13.55 6.90
N ALA A 195 2.62 -13.31 6.98
CA ALA A 195 3.25 -12.02 6.72
C ALA A 195 4.09 -11.98 5.44
N LEU A 196 3.99 -10.90 4.66
CA LEU A 196 4.90 -10.54 3.59
C LEU A 196 5.73 -9.33 4.03
N LEU A 197 7.06 -9.46 4.03
CA LEU A 197 7.97 -8.33 4.22
C LEU A 197 8.64 -7.99 2.88
N ILE A 198 8.51 -6.74 2.44
CA ILE A 198 9.23 -6.20 1.29
C ILE A 198 10.10 -5.05 1.76
N ALA A 199 11.38 -5.09 1.42
CA ALA A 199 12.31 -3.97 1.56
C ALA A 199 12.81 -3.54 0.18
N THR A 200 12.71 -2.25 -0.14
CA THR A 200 13.05 -1.71 -1.46
C THR A 200 13.35 -0.19 -1.41
N PRO A 201 14.14 0.36 -2.34
CA PRO A 201 14.39 1.80 -2.44
C PRO A 201 13.13 2.64 -2.76
N ASP A 202 13.08 3.87 -2.25
CA ASP A 202 12.00 4.84 -2.52
C ASP A 202 12.50 6.03 -3.34
N PRO A 203 12.16 6.10 -4.65
CA PRO A 203 12.59 7.19 -5.53
C PRO A 203 11.93 8.54 -5.16
N GLU A 204 10.95 8.55 -4.27
CA GLU A 204 10.32 9.77 -3.76
C GLU A 204 10.89 10.24 -2.42
N SER A 205 11.96 9.62 -1.94
CA SER A 205 12.63 10.04 -0.73
C SER A 205 13.26 11.43 -0.88
N PRO A 206 13.42 12.19 0.22
CA PRO A 206 14.13 13.47 0.18
C PRO A 206 15.55 13.33 -0.40
N LEU A 207 16.25 12.24 -0.08
CA LEU A 207 17.60 12.01 -0.61
C LEU A 207 17.61 11.72 -2.11
N ALA A 208 16.66 10.94 -2.63
CA ALA A 208 16.52 10.73 -4.08
C ALA A 208 16.30 12.07 -4.82
N ARG A 209 15.51 12.98 -4.25
CA ARG A 209 15.30 14.32 -4.81
C ARG A 209 16.56 15.19 -4.75
N VAL A 210 17.29 15.15 -3.63
CA VAL A 210 18.50 15.97 -3.42
C VAL A 210 19.65 15.51 -4.30
N PHE A 211 19.92 14.21 -4.39
CA PHE A 211 21.03 13.68 -5.17
C PHE A 211 20.71 13.50 -6.65
N GLY A 212 19.43 13.54 -7.03
CA GLY A 212 18.98 13.47 -8.42
C GLY A 212 19.56 12.24 -9.14
N ARG A 213 20.12 12.43 -10.34
CA ARG A 213 20.75 11.35 -11.13
C ARG A 213 21.88 10.60 -10.42
N ARG A 214 22.44 11.15 -9.33
CA ARG A 214 23.53 10.50 -8.56
C ARG A 214 23.03 9.84 -7.28
N TRP A 215 21.71 9.67 -7.14
CA TRP A 215 21.16 8.89 -6.04
C TRP A 215 21.56 7.42 -6.21
N TRP A 216 22.10 6.83 -5.15
CA TRP A 216 22.65 5.47 -5.15
C TRP A 216 21.62 4.35 -5.42
N GLY A 217 20.32 4.64 -5.30
CA GLY A 217 19.26 3.70 -5.63
C GLY A 217 19.01 3.60 -7.13
N TYR A 218 19.69 4.41 -7.95
CA TYR A 218 19.70 4.26 -9.40
C TYR A 218 20.90 3.41 -9.80
N ILE A 219 20.67 2.10 -9.87
CA ILE A 219 21.63 1.13 -10.42
C ILE A 219 21.05 0.47 -11.67
N PRO A 220 21.89 -0.10 -12.56
CA PRO A 220 21.43 -0.64 -13.85
C PRO A 220 20.45 -1.81 -13.73
N SER A 221 20.53 -2.59 -12.65
CA SER A 221 19.67 -3.75 -12.44
C SER A 221 18.28 -3.39 -11.89
N HIS A 222 18.02 -2.12 -11.53
CA HIS A 222 16.70 -1.66 -11.05
C HIS A 222 15.76 -1.35 -12.22
N LEU A 223 14.81 -2.25 -12.44
CA LEU A 223 13.81 -2.21 -13.50
C LEU A 223 12.59 -1.37 -13.12
N HIS A 224 12.17 -1.44 -11.86
CA HIS A 224 11.01 -0.73 -11.34
C HIS A 224 11.27 -0.16 -9.95
N LEU A 225 11.62 1.12 -9.87
CA LEU A 225 11.68 1.81 -8.59
C LEU A 225 10.28 2.32 -8.25
N LEU A 226 9.63 1.65 -7.29
CA LEU A 226 8.27 1.95 -6.88
C LEU A 226 8.26 3.03 -5.78
N PRO A 227 7.61 4.18 -5.99
CA PRO A 227 7.29 5.10 -4.91
C PRO A 227 6.62 4.39 -3.75
N ARG A 228 6.86 4.83 -2.51
CA ARG A 228 6.20 4.28 -1.31
C ARG A 228 4.69 4.13 -1.47
N ARG A 229 4.01 5.13 -2.05
CA ARG A 229 2.55 5.07 -2.29
C ARG A 229 2.14 3.95 -3.25
N MET A 230 2.98 3.60 -4.23
CA MET A 230 2.71 2.56 -5.22
C MET A 230 2.95 1.17 -4.68
N LEU A 231 3.98 0.98 -3.86
CA LEU A 231 4.16 -0.27 -3.14
C LEU A 231 2.95 -0.57 -2.24
N ARG A 232 2.45 0.45 -1.52
CA ARG A 232 1.24 0.32 -0.70
C ARG A 232 0.01 -0.04 -1.53
N GLU A 233 -0.22 0.68 -2.64
CA GLU A 233 -1.34 0.41 -3.54
C GLU A 233 -1.28 -1.02 -4.10
N LEU A 234 -0.10 -1.46 -4.55
CA LEU A 234 0.11 -2.81 -5.09
C LEU A 234 -0.26 -3.89 -4.06
N LEU A 235 0.29 -3.79 -2.85
CA LEU A 235 0.05 -4.77 -1.79
C LEU A 235 -1.43 -4.84 -1.41
N GLN A 236 -2.07 -3.68 -1.24
CA GLN A 236 -3.49 -3.63 -0.90
C GLN A 236 -4.36 -4.10 -2.06
N ALA A 237 -4.01 -3.81 -3.31
CA ALA A 237 -4.76 -4.26 -4.48
C ALA A 237 -4.77 -5.79 -4.62
N GLU A 238 -3.67 -6.45 -4.23
CA GLU A 238 -3.59 -7.92 -4.14
C GLU A 238 -4.24 -8.50 -2.85
N GLY A 239 -4.89 -7.65 -2.06
CA GLY A 239 -5.72 -8.05 -0.91
C GLY A 239 -4.94 -8.19 0.41
N LEU A 240 -3.71 -7.69 0.49
CA LEU A 240 -2.92 -7.72 1.72
C LEU A 240 -3.23 -6.51 2.62
N LEU A 241 -3.20 -6.75 3.93
CA LEU A 241 -3.37 -5.72 4.97
C LEU A 241 -1.99 -5.18 5.35
N LEU A 242 -1.69 -3.89 5.15
CA LEU A 242 -0.41 -3.36 5.64
C LEU A 242 -0.40 -3.35 7.18
N ALA A 243 0.71 -3.76 7.78
CA ALA A 243 0.97 -3.82 9.21
C ALA A 243 2.00 -2.78 9.65
N ASP A 244 3.11 -2.68 8.92
CA ASP A 244 4.17 -1.71 9.13
C ASP A 244 4.62 -1.09 7.81
N ASP A 245 5.08 0.15 7.89
CA ASP A 245 5.64 0.90 6.76
C ASP A 245 6.66 1.89 7.35
N VAL A 246 7.92 1.46 7.41
CA VAL A 246 9.00 2.13 8.15
C VAL A 246 10.22 2.35 7.24
N PRO A 247 11.06 3.37 7.53
CA PRO A 247 12.36 3.48 6.88
C PRO A 247 13.23 2.25 7.18
N MET A 248 13.98 1.76 6.20
CA MET A 248 14.96 0.71 6.42
C MET A 248 16.15 1.25 7.20
N VAL A 249 16.58 0.51 8.23
CA VAL A 249 17.81 0.80 8.97
C VAL A 249 18.88 -0.17 8.48
N ARG A 250 19.87 0.37 7.76
CA ARG A 250 21.04 -0.39 7.34
C ARG A 250 22.13 -0.29 8.39
N ASP A 251 22.88 -1.37 8.53
CA ASP A 251 24.02 -1.46 9.42
C ASP A 251 25.24 -1.85 8.61
N PHE A 252 26.16 -0.90 8.50
CA PHE A 252 27.41 -1.05 7.74
C PHE A 252 28.56 -0.44 8.54
N SER A 253 29.77 -0.82 8.19
CA SER A 253 30.99 -0.22 8.71
C SER A 253 31.04 1.28 8.42
N PHE A 254 31.71 2.03 9.29
CA PHE A 254 31.92 3.46 9.06
C PHE A 254 32.70 3.73 7.76
N GLY A 255 33.62 2.82 7.40
CA GLY A 255 34.33 2.85 6.13
C GLY A 255 33.39 2.80 4.92
N TYR A 256 32.39 1.91 4.95
CA TYR A 256 31.37 1.76 3.91
C TYR A 256 30.51 3.01 3.77
N TRP A 257 29.99 3.53 4.89
CA TRP A 257 29.23 4.78 4.88
C TRP A 257 30.02 5.93 4.28
N LEU A 258 31.28 6.09 4.69
CA LEU A 258 32.16 7.12 4.16
C LEU A 258 32.44 6.96 2.67
N ALA A 259 32.65 5.74 2.17
CA ALA A 259 32.82 5.49 0.75
C ALA A 259 31.56 5.89 -0.04
N GLY A 260 30.38 5.51 0.46
CA GLY A 260 29.09 5.89 -0.13
C GLY A 260 28.84 7.40 -0.15
N PHE A 261 29.32 8.15 0.85
CA PHE A 261 29.26 9.63 0.87
C PHE A 261 30.36 10.29 0.03
N ALA A 262 31.56 9.73 -0.03
CA ALA A 262 32.67 10.24 -0.84
C ALA A 262 32.33 10.23 -2.32
N GLY A 263 31.60 9.20 -2.79
CA GLY A 263 31.03 9.16 -4.14
C GLY A 263 30.11 10.36 -4.43
N ARG A 264 29.49 10.98 -3.42
CA ARG A 264 28.52 12.07 -3.56
C ARG A 264 29.18 13.46 -3.63
N ALA A 265 30.35 13.65 -3.03
CA ALA A 265 31.05 14.94 -2.97
C ALA A 265 32.57 14.80 -3.25
N ARG A 266 33.02 15.25 -4.44
CA ARG A 266 34.43 15.15 -4.88
C ARG A 266 35.44 15.76 -3.89
N TRP A 267 35.05 16.76 -3.11
CA TRP A 267 35.92 17.43 -2.13
C TRP A 267 36.14 16.62 -0.83
N ALA A 268 35.30 15.62 -0.54
CA ALA A 268 35.40 14.79 0.67
C ALA A 268 36.31 13.56 0.51
N ALA A 269 36.68 13.20 -0.73
CA ALA A 269 37.45 11.99 -1.04
C ALA A 269 38.82 11.93 -0.31
N VAL A 270 39.48 13.08 -0.12
CA VAL A 270 40.79 13.17 0.56
C VAL A 270 40.69 12.95 2.08
N ALA A 271 39.60 13.42 2.72
CA ALA A 271 39.36 13.21 4.14
C ALA A 271 38.97 11.76 4.45
N VAL A 272 38.25 11.12 3.53
CA VAL A 272 37.80 9.72 3.62
C VAL A 272 38.98 8.76 3.60
N HIS A 273 40.00 9.00 2.78
CA HIS A 273 41.16 8.11 2.67
C HIS A 273 42.01 8.04 3.96
N ARG A 274 42.08 9.12 4.75
CA ARG A 274 42.76 9.13 6.06
C ARG A 274 42.01 8.35 7.14
N ILE A 275 40.68 8.37 7.09
CA ILE A 275 39.83 7.71 8.09
C ILE A 275 39.69 6.21 7.81
N GLN A 276 39.63 5.81 6.53
CA GLN A 276 39.56 4.41 6.11
C GLN A 276 40.76 3.57 6.59
N ARG A 277 41.94 4.18 6.76
CA ARG A 277 43.15 3.52 7.31
C ARG A 277 43.17 3.37 8.84
N SER A 278 42.15 3.83 9.55
CA SER A 278 42.09 3.74 11.01
C SER A 278 41.22 2.57 11.46
N ARG A 279 41.52 1.93 12.60
CA ARG A 279 40.66 0.91 13.26
C ARG A 279 39.24 1.40 13.62
N ARG A 280 38.93 2.68 13.41
CA ARG A 280 37.58 3.24 13.58
C ARG A 280 36.69 3.01 12.36
N SER A 281 37.25 2.65 11.20
CA SER A 281 36.48 2.33 9.99
C SER A 281 35.66 1.04 10.14
N GLU A 282 36.15 0.08 10.94
CA GLU A 282 35.49 -1.20 11.24
C GLU A 282 34.32 -1.08 12.23
N ARG A 283 34.14 0.07 12.89
CA ARG A 283 33.00 0.28 13.77
C ARG A 283 31.73 0.35 12.94
N SER A 284 30.74 -0.45 13.32
CA SER A 284 29.44 -0.46 12.68
C SER A 284 28.57 0.71 13.11
N LEU A 285 27.84 1.27 12.16
CA LEU A 285 26.86 2.33 12.40
C LEU A 285 25.53 1.93 11.76
N SER A 286 24.47 1.89 12.59
CA SER A 286 23.12 1.59 12.14
C SER A 286 22.37 2.89 11.84
N VAL A 287 22.09 3.17 10.57
CA VAL A 287 21.46 4.42 10.13
C VAL A 287 20.36 4.11 9.12
N SER A 288 19.26 4.85 9.25
CA SER A 288 18.27 4.98 8.18
C SER A 288 18.52 6.28 7.44
N LEU A 289 18.79 6.19 6.15
CA LEU A 289 18.85 7.35 5.26
C LEU A 289 17.46 7.80 4.77
N GLY A 290 16.41 7.00 5.04
CA GLY A 290 15.02 7.35 4.71
C GLY A 290 14.67 7.21 3.23
N ASP A 291 15.57 6.62 2.45
CA ASP A 291 15.44 6.37 1.01
C ASP A 291 15.28 4.91 0.63
N GLU A 292 15.20 4.04 1.64
CA GLU A 292 14.75 2.67 1.55
C GLU A 292 13.58 2.47 2.52
N ARG A 293 12.63 1.63 2.14
CA ARG A 293 11.41 1.39 2.90
C ARG A 293 11.25 -0.09 3.15
N VAL A 294 10.78 -0.43 4.34
CA VAL A 294 10.32 -1.76 4.70
C VAL A 294 8.81 -1.69 4.90
N VAL A 295 8.07 -2.48 4.13
CA VAL A 295 6.64 -2.66 4.29
C VAL A 295 6.37 -4.09 4.71
N VAL A 296 5.70 -4.26 5.85
CA VAL A 296 5.18 -5.54 6.30
C VAL A 296 3.68 -5.55 6.03
N ALA A 297 3.20 -6.58 5.35
CA ALA A 297 1.79 -6.78 5.05
C ALA A 297 1.34 -8.17 5.49
N GLN A 298 0.06 -8.36 5.72
CA GLN A 298 -0.53 -9.59 6.22
C GLN A 298 -1.58 -10.11 5.23
N ARG A 299 -1.59 -11.42 4.98
CA ARG A 299 -2.74 -12.06 4.32
C ARG A 299 -3.93 -12.04 5.27
N PRO A 300 -5.08 -11.42 4.91
CA PRO A 300 -6.21 -11.32 5.82
C PRO A 300 -6.71 -12.70 6.23
N LYS A 301 -7.06 -12.83 7.52
CA LYS A 301 -7.82 -13.98 8.04
C LYS A 301 -9.28 -13.57 8.15
N LEU A 302 -10.12 -14.17 7.31
CA LEU A 302 -11.57 -13.97 7.36
C LEU A 302 -12.16 -14.89 8.43
N LEU A 303 -12.81 -14.31 9.43
CA LEU A 303 -13.58 -15.04 10.43
C LEU A 303 -15.03 -15.09 9.95
N ALA A 304 -15.53 -16.31 9.72
CA ALA A 304 -16.90 -16.53 9.28
C ALA A 304 -17.82 -16.80 10.50
N PRO A 305 -19.02 -16.20 10.54
CA PRO A 305 -19.99 -16.47 11.59
C PRO A 305 -20.65 -17.84 11.37
N ALA A 306 -21.10 -18.47 12.46
CA ALA A 306 -21.84 -19.73 12.39
C ALA A 306 -23.22 -19.57 11.70
N LYS A 307 -23.84 -18.40 11.87
CA LYS A 307 -25.12 -18.03 11.24
C LYS A 307 -24.97 -16.64 10.61
N PRO A 308 -24.71 -16.55 9.30
CA PRO A 308 -24.59 -15.27 8.61
C PRO A 308 -25.88 -14.45 8.70
N LEU A 309 -25.72 -13.14 8.90
CA LEU A 309 -26.82 -12.17 8.97
C LEU A 309 -27.50 -11.96 7.61
N ALA A 310 -26.73 -12.07 6.53
CA ALA A 310 -27.20 -11.93 5.17
C ALA A 310 -27.62 -13.30 4.58
N HIS A 311 -28.79 -13.36 3.94
CA HIS A 311 -29.41 -14.62 3.49
C HIS A 311 -29.43 -14.80 1.97
N ARG A 312 -28.78 -13.91 1.20
CA ARG A 312 -28.90 -13.83 -0.25
C ARG A 312 -27.56 -13.92 -0.97
N ALA A 313 -26.69 -14.86 -0.63
CA ALA A 313 -25.34 -14.94 -1.20
C ALA A 313 -25.33 -14.92 -2.75
N ASP A 314 -26.31 -15.55 -3.41
CA ASP A 314 -26.31 -15.76 -4.87
C ASP A 314 -27.14 -14.74 -5.68
N GLN A 315 -27.81 -13.78 -5.04
CA GLN A 315 -28.70 -12.86 -5.74
C GLN A 315 -27.94 -11.69 -6.38
N LYS A 316 -28.22 -11.38 -7.66
CA LYS A 316 -27.70 -10.16 -8.29
C LYS A 316 -28.70 -8.99 -8.21
N PRO A 317 -28.22 -7.73 -8.12
CA PRO A 317 -26.83 -7.33 -7.91
C PRO A 317 -26.31 -7.71 -6.51
N THR A 318 -25.01 -7.97 -6.41
CA THR A 318 -24.35 -8.40 -5.18
C THR A 318 -24.01 -7.19 -4.30
N VAL A 319 -24.70 -7.05 -3.18
CA VAL A 319 -24.58 -5.92 -2.26
C VAL A 319 -23.80 -6.31 -1.00
N TYR A 320 -22.74 -5.57 -0.71
CA TYR A 320 -21.94 -5.74 0.51
C TYR A 320 -22.19 -4.58 1.47
N ALA A 321 -22.69 -4.89 2.67
CA ALA A 321 -22.60 -3.96 3.80
C ALA A 321 -21.21 -4.06 4.42
N VAL A 322 -20.48 -2.95 4.47
CA VAL A 322 -19.15 -2.88 5.08
C VAL A 322 -19.18 -1.96 6.29
N LEU A 323 -18.54 -2.41 7.37
CA LEU A 323 -18.58 -1.74 8.66
C LEU A 323 -17.15 -1.52 9.19
N PRO A 324 -16.57 -0.33 8.99
CA PRO A 324 -15.33 0.01 9.69
C PRO A 324 -15.60 0.10 11.19
N ALA A 325 -14.87 -0.68 11.98
CA ALA A 325 -15.06 -0.77 13.42
C ALA A 325 -13.77 -0.49 14.18
N TYR A 326 -13.91 0.26 15.28
CA TYR A 326 -12.91 0.39 16.32
C TYR A 326 -13.63 0.64 17.65
N ARG A 327 -13.49 -0.26 18.62
CA ARG A 327 -14.20 -0.23 19.91
C ARG A 327 -15.73 -0.18 19.78
N ALA A 328 -16.28 -1.09 18.98
CA ALA A 328 -17.70 -1.14 18.63
C ALA A 328 -18.46 -2.29 19.31
N ALA A 329 -17.85 -2.97 20.30
CA ALA A 329 -18.47 -4.12 20.96
C ALA A 329 -19.85 -3.82 21.56
N ALA A 330 -20.07 -2.60 22.08
CA ALA A 330 -21.33 -2.21 22.71
C ALA A 330 -22.49 -1.98 21.73
N THR A 331 -22.19 -1.71 20.45
CA THR A 331 -23.18 -1.25 19.46
C THR A 331 -23.48 -2.27 18.38
N LEU A 332 -22.57 -3.20 18.11
CA LEU A 332 -22.66 -4.15 17.00
C LEU A 332 -23.92 -5.03 17.04
N SER A 333 -24.35 -5.48 18.22
CA SER A 333 -25.57 -6.30 18.36
C SER A 333 -26.83 -5.55 17.90
N GLU A 334 -26.88 -4.25 18.19
CA GLU A 334 -28.01 -3.40 17.76
C GLU A 334 -27.94 -3.10 16.27
N VAL A 335 -26.74 -2.86 15.73
CA VAL A 335 -26.52 -2.70 14.28
C VAL A 335 -26.96 -3.95 13.53
N ALA A 336 -26.59 -5.14 14.01
CA ALA A 336 -27.01 -6.41 13.44
C ALA A 336 -28.53 -6.56 13.40
N ARG A 337 -29.20 -6.24 14.52
CA ARG A 337 -30.65 -6.30 14.63
C ARG A 337 -31.37 -5.33 13.69
N GLN A 338 -30.80 -4.15 13.46
CA GLN A 338 -31.37 -3.11 12.59
C GLN A 338 -31.06 -3.33 11.12
N LEU A 339 -29.95 -3.99 10.76
CA LEU A 339 -29.53 -4.18 9.38
C LEU A 339 -30.50 -5.13 8.65
N PRO A 340 -31.16 -4.67 7.56
CA PRO A 340 -32.08 -5.53 6.82
C PRO A 340 -31.32 -6.63 6.08
N GLY A 341 -31.20 -7.82 6.67
CA GLY A 341 -30.46 -8.96 6.10
C GLY A 341 -30.95 -9.41 4.71
N ALA A 342 -32.18 -9.03 4.31
CA ALA A 342 -32.71 -9.27 2.97
C ALA A 342 -32.25 -8.25 1.92
N ALA A 343 -31.69 -7.10 2.33
CA ALA A 343 -31.22 -6.04 1.42
C ALA A 343 -29.74 -6.20 1.03
N VAL A 344 -29.01 -7.08 1.71
CA VAL A 344 -27.56 -7.28 1.53
C VAL A 344 -27.25 -8.75 1.31
N ASN A 345 -26.23 -9.04 0.52
CA ASN A 345 -25.76 -10.39 0.25
C ASN A 345 -24.75 -10.84 1.30
N ARG A 346 -23.90 -9.91 1.75
CA ARG A 346 -22.88 -10.12 2.79
C ARG A 346 -22.72 -8.88 3.65
N ALA A 347 -22.37 -9.09 4.91
CA ALA A 347 -22.11 -8.02 5.87
C ALA A 347 -20.76 -8.27 6.55
N ILE A 348 -19.85 -7.30 6.42
CA ILE A 348 -18.44 -7.47 6.79
C ILE A 348 -18.02 -6.35 7.72
N VAL A 349 -17.56 -6.73 8.90
CA VAL A 349 -16.91 -5.84 9.86
C VAL A 349 -15.41 -5.91 9.65
N VAL A 350 -14.77 -4.75 9.49
CA VAL A 350 -13.31 -4.66 9.54
C VAL A 350 -12.94 -4.03 10.87
N ASP A 351 -12.35 -4.83 11.76
CA ASP A 351 -11.90 -4.39 13.08
C ASP A 351 -10.48 -3.83 13.01
N ASP A 352 -10.31 -2.53 13.32
CA ASP A 352 -9.03 -1.82 13.29
C ASP A 352 -8.17 -2.10 14.54
N ALA A 353 -7.99 -3.39 14.84
CA ALA A 353 -7.28 -3.90 16.02
C ALA A 353 -7.84 -3.38 17.35
N SER A 354 -9.16 -3.47 17.54
CA SER A 354 -9.80 -3.01 18.77
C SER A 354 -9.27 -3.72 20.01
N PRO A 355 -9.08 -2.99 21.14
CA PRO A 355 -8.65 -3.58 22.40
C PRO A 355 -9.77 -4.28 23.18
N ASP A 356 -11.02 -4.14 22.75
CA ASP A 356 -12.20 -4.78 23.35
C ASP A 356 -12.66 -5.99 22.51
N SER A 357 -13.79 -6.60 22.90
CA SER A 357 -14.35 -7.79 22.25
C SER A 357 -15.10 -7.50 20.93
N THR A 358 -14.71 -6.45 20.19
CA THR A 358 -15.39 -6.03 18.95
C THR A 358 -15.42 -7.17 17.91
N THR A 359 -14.32 -7.90 17.75
CA THR A 359 -14.22 -9.02 16.80
C THR A 359 -15.20 -10.15 17.19
N GLU A 360 -15.18 -10.56 18.45
CA GLU A 360 -15.99 -11.67 18.95
C GLU A 360 -17.48 -11.36 18.83
N VAL A 361 -17.90 -10.18 19.29
CA VAL A 361 -19.30 -9.73 19.23
C VAL A 361 -19.77 -9.62 17.77
N ALA A 362 -18.92 -9.16 16.84
CA ALA A 362 -19.29 -9.10 15.43
C ALA A 362 -19.57 -10.51 14.85
N VAL A 363 -18.68 -11.48 15.12
CA VAL A 363 -18.86 -12.88 14.65
C VAL A 363 -20.13 -13.51 15.26
N GLU A 364 -20.36 -13.30 16.55
CA GLU A 364 -21.55 -13.82 17.25
C GLU A 364 -22.87 -13.28 16.67
N ASN A 365 -22.86 -12.04 16.20
CA ASN A 365 -24.02 -11.37 15.60
C ASN A 365 -24.16 -11.59 14.08
N GLY A 366 -23.40 -12.54 13.51
CA GLY A 366 -23.59 -12.94 12.12
C GLY A 366 -22.83 -12.11 11.09
N PHE A 367 -21.88 -11.27 11.52
CA PHE A 367 -20.96 -10.59 10.61
C PHE A 367 -19.76 -11.46 10.29
N GLU A 368 -19.26 -11.32 9.07
CA GLU A 368 -17.91 -11.75 8.76
C GLU A 368 -16.92 -10.70 9.25
N VAL A 369 -15.76 -11.14 9.73
CA VAL A 369 -14.79 -10.22 10.34
C VAL A 369 -13.40 -10.36 9.72
N ILE A 370 -12.82 -9.22 9.38
CA ILE A 370 -11.38 -9.09 9.11
C ILE A 370 -10.80 -8.18 10.18
N ARG A 371 -9.79 -8.68 10.91
CA ARG A 371 -9.09 -7.89 11.92
C ARG A 371 -7.75 -7.40 11.37
N HIS A 372 -7.48 -6.11 11.49
CA HIS A 372 -6.16 -5.55 11.18
C HIS A 372 -5.10 -5.99 12.19
N PRO A 373 -3.83 -6.13 11.76
CA PRO A 373 -2.73 -6.45 12.67
C PRO A 373 -2.33 -5.29 13.59
N ALA A 374 -2.72 -4.06 13.26
CA ALA A 374 -2.54 -2.86 14.07
C ALA A 374 -3.60 -1.82 13.69
N ASN A 375 -3.88 -0.86 14.59
CA ASN A 375 -4.78 0.25 14.28
C ASN A 375 -4.13 1.16 13.23
N ARG A 376 -4.83 1.38 12.12
CA ARG A 376 -4.34 2.19 10.98
C ARG A 376 -5.18 3.41 10.69
N GLY A 377 -6.28 3.58 11.40
CA GLY A 377 -7.17 4.72 11.26
C GLY A 377 -8.30 4.47 10.26
N TYR A 378 -9.28 5.37 10.34
CA TYR A 378 -10.55 5.28 9.64
C TYR A 378 -10.44 5.09 8.12
N GLY A 379 -9.56 5.85 7.45
CA GLY A 379 -9.37 5.74 6.00
C GLY A 379 -8.68 4.43 5.59
N ALA A 380 -7.75 3.92 6.40
CA ALA A 380 -7.12 2.62 6.14
C ALA A 380 -8.13 1.47 6.28
N ASN A 381 -9.01 1.55 7.28
CA ASN A 381 -10.09 0.60 7.48
C ASN A 381 -11.07 0.58 6.29
N GLN A 382 -11.54 1.76 5.86
CA GLN A 382 -12.39 1.88 4.66
C GLN A 382 -11.75 1.25 3.41
N LYS A 383 -10.45 1.44 3.18
CA LYS A 383 -9.75 0.81 2.06
C LYS A 383 -9.83 -0.72 2.13
N THR A 384 -9.63 -1.31 3.30
CA THR A 384 -9.75 -2.76 3.50
C THR A 384 -11.17 -3.25 3.22
N CYS A 385 -12.19 -2.54 3.74
CA CYS A 385 -13.59 -2.81 3.45
C CYS A 385 -13.85 -2.87 1.94
N TYR A 386 -13.48 -1.82 1.21
CA TYR A 386 -13.74 -1.70 -0.23
C TYR A 386 -12.96 -2.71 -1.05
N VAL A 387 -11.67 -2.89 -0.76
CA VAL A 387 -10.83 -3.89 -1.45
C VAL A 387 -11.42 -5.29 -1.28
N HIS A 388 -11.79 -5.67 -0.06
CA HIS A 388 -12.32 -7.00 0.20
C HIS A 388 -13.67 -7.22 -0.48
N ALA A 389 -14.59 -6.24 -0.42
CA ALA A 389 -15.87 -6.31 -1.11
C ALA A 389 -15.69 -6.46 -2.64
N LEU A 390 -14.86 -5.62 -3.25
CA LEU A 390 -14.61 -5.64 -4.71
C LEU A 390 -13.95 -6.93 -5.18
N ARG A 391 -12.95 -7.43 -4.43
CA ARG A 391 -12.27 -8.70 -4.74
C ARG A 391 -13.18 -9.91 -4.54
N SER A 392 -14.24 -9.77 -3.75
CA SER A 392 -15.24 -10.80 -3.51
C SER A 392 -16.49 -10.66 -4.41
N GLY A 393 -16.42 -9.83 -5.46
CA GLY A 393 -17.46 -9.73 -6.48
C GLY A 393 -18.63 -8.82 -6.12
N ALA A 394 -18.45 -7.84 -5.23
CA ALA A 394 -19.48 -6.83 -4.98
C ALA A 394 -19.80 -6.03 -6.26
N ASP A 395 -21.09 -5.81 -6.50
CA ASP A 395 -21.63 -4.86 -7.48
C ASP A 395 -21.94 -3.51 -6.81
N VAL A 396 -22.38 -3.55 -5.55
CA VAL A 396 -22.67 -2.38 -4.71
C VAL A 396 -22.02 -2.55 -3.34
N VAL A 397 -21.41 -1.48 -2.83
CA VAL A 397 -20.84 -1.44 -1.48
C VAL A 397 -21.50 -0.33 -0.68
N VAL A 398 -22.15 -0.66 0.43
CA VAL A 398 -22.77 0.30 1.35
C VAL A 398 -22.02 0.32 2.68
N MET A 399 -21.53 1.49 3.06
CA MET A 399 -20.83 1.68 4.33
C MET A 399 -21.82 2.02 5.44
N VAL A 400 -21.86 1.15 6.45
CA VAL A 400 -22.66 1.34 7.67
C VAL A 400 -21.68 1.49 8.84
N HIS A 401 -21.87 2.49 9.70
CA HIS A 401 -21.00 2.64 10.86
C HIS A 401 -21.29 1.58 11.91
N ALA A 402 -20.24 0.96 12.46
CA ALA A 402 -20.37 -0.04 13.52
C ALA A 402 -20.83 0.55 14.87
N ASP A 403 -20.78 1.88 15.03
CA ASP A 403 -21.16 2.61 16.25
C ASP A 403 -22.65 3.00 16.31
N ASN A 404 -23.47 2.57 15.33
CA ASN A 404 -24.89 2.88 15.21
C ASN A 404 -25.23 4.39 15.11
N GLN A 405 -24.26 5.23 14.73
CA GLN A 405 -24.49 6.64 14.40
C GLN A 405 -25.45 6.82 13.21
N TYR A 406 -25.44 5.86 12.29
CA TYR A 406 -26.29 5.83 11.09
C TYR A 406 -27.27 4.66 11.16
N ASP A 407 -28.52 4.91 10.76
CA ASP A 407 -29.59 3.91 10.80
C ASP A 407 -29.39 2.83 9.73
N PRO A 408 -29.05 1.58 10.11
CA PRO A 408 -28.85 0.50 9.14
C PRO A 408 -30.13 0.14 8.37
N ARG A 409 -31.32 0.50 8.88
CA ARG A 409 -32.59 0.23 8.20
C ARG A 409 -32.75 1.00 6.89
N LEU A 410 -31.97 2.07 6.69
CA LEU A 410 -31.97 2.87 5.46
C LEU A 410 -31.10 2.28 4.35
N VAL A 411 -30.42 1.15 4.58
CA VAL A 411 -29.61 0.48 3.54
C VAL A 411 -30.37 0.27 2.23
N PRO A 412 -31.64 -0.19 2.20
CA PRO A 412 -32.40 -0.33 0.95
C PRO A 412 -32.51 0.99 0.18
N GLU A 413 -32.78 2.10 0.86
CA GLU A 413 -32.90 3.44 0.25
C GLU A 413 -31.55 3.93 -0.27
N MET A 414 -30.46 3.62 0.45
CA MET A 414 -29.10 4.01 0.06
C MET A 414 -28.59 3.28 -1.19
N ILE A 415 -28.96 2.00 -1.38
CA ILE A 415 -28.46 1.19 -2.51
C ILE A 415 -29.36 1.27 -3.76
N GLU A 416 -30.65 1.60 -3.59
CA GLU A 416 -31.62 1.59 -4.68
C GLU A 416 -31.21 2.49 -5.88
N PRO A 417 -30.73 3.73 -5.70
CA PRO A 417 -30.30 4.56 -6.83
C PRO A 417 -29.19 3.92 -7.67
N ILE A 418 -28.26 3.21 -7.02
CA ILE A 418 -27.16 2.52 -7.70
C ILE A 418 -27.68 1.29 -8.44
N ILE A 419 -28.53 0.49 -7.79
CA ILE A 419 -29.15 -0.70 -8.41
C ILE A 419 -29.98 -0.31 -9.65
N LYS A 420 -30.66 0.83 -9.61
CA LYS A 420 -31.45 1.38 -10.72
C LYS A 420 -30.60 2.12 -11.77
N GLY A 421 -29.27 2.19 -11.61
CA GLY A 421 -28.37 2.89 -12.54
C GLY A 421 -28.53 4.41 -12.56
N ARG A 422 -29.11 5.01 -11.51
CA ARG A 422 -29.31 6.46 -11.39
C ARG A 422 -28.13 7.17 -10.71
N ALA A 423 -27.34 6.44 -9.92
CA ALA A 423 -26.20 6.99 -9.19
C ALA A 423 -24.99 6.04 -9.21
N ASP A 424 -23.79 6.63 -9.21
CA ASP A 424 -22.53 5.97 -8.92
C ASP A 424 -22.22 5.99 -7.42
N VAL A 425 -22.64 7.06 -6.75
CA VAL A 425 -22.42 7.32 -5.33
C VAL A 425 -23.72 7.84 -4.71
N VAL A 426 -24.09 7.30 -3.55
CA VAL A 426 -25.21 7.80 -2.76
C VAL A 426 -24.69 8.26 -1.41
N ILE A 427 -25.06 9.46 -0.99
CA ILE A 427 -24.67 10.04 0.30
C ILE A 427 -25.89 10.27 1.18
N GLY A 428 -25.82 9.83 2.43
CA GLY A 428 -26.87 10.08 3.41
C GLY A 428 -26.63 11.44 4.04
N SER A 429 -27.51 12.41 3.82
CA SER A 429 -27.37 13.77 4.35
C SER A 429 -28.23 14.01 5.59
N ARG A 430 -27.58 14.50 6.64
CA ARG A 430 -28.27 14.98 7.86
C ARG A 430 -28.83 16.39 7.69
N MET A 431 -28.43 17.07 6.62
CA MET A 431 -28.70 18.48 6.36
C MET A 431 -29.80 18.68 5.31
N LEU A 432 -30.24 17.63 4.63
CA LEU A 432 -31.28 17.71 3.60
C LEU A 432 -32.61 18.24 4.17
N ASP A 433 -33.00 17.75 5.34
CA ASP A 433 -34.25 18.14 6.03
C ASP A 433 -34.02 19.21 7.12
N ASP A 434 -32.79 19.73 7.27
CA ASP A 434 -32.38 20.71 8.30
C ASP A 434 -32.72 20.34 9.77
N ARG A 435 -33.00 19.06 10.07
CA ARG A 435 -33.31 18.56 11.43
C ARG A 435 -32.08 18.15 12.25
N ALA A 436 -30.86 18.44 11.78
CA ALA A 436 -29.62 17.99 12.41
C ALA A 436 -29.43 18.44 13.87
N ILE A 437 -29.85 19.66 14.21
CA ILE A 437 -29.76 20.19 15.59
C ILE A 437 -30.73 19.46 16.52
N ILE A 438 -31.93 19.12 16.03
CA ILE A 438 -32.95 18.39 16.79
C ILE A 438 -32.46 16.97 17.12
N GLY A 439 -31.71 16.34 16.21
CA GLY A 439 -31.09 15.02 16.43
C GLY A 439 -29.81 15.03 17.30
N GLY A 440 -29.50 16.15 17.97
CA GLY A 440 -28.43 16.22 18.98
C GLY A 440 -27.07 16.70 18.47
N MET A 441 -26.95 17.18 17.23
CA MET A 441 -25.67 17.73 16.73
C MET A 441 -25.29 19.01 17.49
N PRO A 442 -24.06 19.12 18.05
CA PRO A 442 -23.59 20.37 18.65
C PRO A 442 -23.61 21.54 17.66
N ARG A 443 -24.11 22.71 18.09
CA ARG A 443 -24.27 23.90 17.23
C ARG A 443 -22.98 24.31 16.51
N TRP A 444 -21.84 24.24 17.18
CA TRP A 444 -20.55 24.57 16.57
C TRP A 444 -20.14 23.59 15.46
N LYS A 445 -20.49 22.30 15.58
CA LYS A 445 -20.29 21.29 14.52
C LYS A 445 -21.22 21.56 13.35
N TRP A 446 -22.47 21.92 13.63
CA TRP A 446 -23.44 22.28 12.60
C TRP A 446 -22.98 23.50 11.78
N ILE A 447 -22.54 24.58 12.44
CA ILE A 447 -21.99 25.77 11.79
C ILE A 447 -20.74 25.40 10.97
N GLY A 448 -19.81 24.65 11.56
CA GLY A 448 -18.60 24.20 10.87
C GLY A 448 -18.91 23.38 9.63
N ASN A 449 -19.87 22.45 9.71
CA ASN A 449 -20.30 21.63 8.59
C ASN A 449 -20.91 22.47 7.47
N LYS A 450 -21.85 23.38 7.77
CA LYS A 450 -22.47 24.24 6.74
C LYS A 450 -21.44 25.16 6.09
N LEU A 451 -20.52 25.75 6.86
CA LEU A 451 -19.46 26.62 6.34
C LEU A 451 -18.51 25.85 5.41
N LEU A 452 -17.98 24.71 5.88
CA LEU A 452 -17.08 23.90 5.06
C LEU A 452 -17.79 23.38 3.80
N THR A 453 -19.02 22.88 3.94
CA THR A 453 -19.84 22.43 2.80
C THR A 453 -20.04 23.54 1.77
N TRP A 454 -20.27 24.79 2.21
CA TRP A 454 -20.34 25.93 1.30
C TRP A 454 -19.02 26.15 0.55
N ILE A 455 -17.88 26.14 1.25
CA ILE A 455 -16.54 26.28 0.62
C ILE A 455 -16.25 25.13 -0.35
N GLU A 456 -16.57 23.90 0.04
CA GLU A 456 -16.40 22.69 -0.77
C GLU A 456 -17.27 22.71 -2.02
N ASN A 457 -18.54 23.14 -1.92
CA ASN A 457 -19.41 23.33 -3.08
C ASN A 457 -18.84 24.34 -4.07
N GLN A 458 -18.30 25.47 -3.58
CA GLN A 458 -17.57 26.39 -4.45
C GLN A 458 -16.39 25.67 -5.09
N GLY A 459 -15.53 25.04 -4.28
CA GLY A 459 -14.32 24.33 -4.69
C GLY A 459 -14.56 23.24 -5.74
N PHE A 460 -15.53 22.38 -5.55
CA PHE A 460 -15.85 21.28 -6.46
C PHE A 460 -16.83 21.67 -7.57
N ARG A 461 -17.38 22.89 -7.53
CA ARG A 461 -18.47 23.36 -8.42
C ARG A 461 -19.67 22.41 -8.37
N ARG A 462 -20.10 22.08 -7.15
CA ARG A 462 -21.23 21.19 -6.85
C ARG A 462 -22.20 21.88 -5.90
N GLN A 463 -23.32 21.22 -5.62
CA GLN A 463 -24.40 21.73 -4.78
C GLN A 463 -24.90 20.66 -3.79
N TYR A 464 -23.97 19.90 -3.19
CA TYR A 464 -24.34 18.89 -2.19
C TYR A 464 -24.76 19.55 -0.87
N SER A 465 -25.68 18.91 -0.16
CA SER A 465 -26.16 19.39 1.13
C SER A 465 -25.19 19.12 2.29
N GLU A 466 -24.32 18.11 2.18
CA GLU A 466 -23.30 17.75 3.17
C GLU A 466 -22.12 16.95 2.58
N TYR A 467 -20.87 17.33 2.91
CA TYR A 467 -19.66 16.54 2.57
C TYR A 467 -19.12 15.69 3.72
N HIS A 468 -19.64 15.86 4.94
CA HIS A 468 -19.03 15.31 6.17
C HIS A 468 -19.84 14.17 6.79
N THR A 469 -20.68 13.53 5.98
CA THR A 469 -21.43 12.33 6.34
C THR A 469 -20.61 11.08 6.04
N GLY A 470 -20.58 10.12 6.96
CA GLY A 470 -20.01 8.80 6.75
C GLY A 470 -21.00 7.79 6.15
N TYR A 471 -22.30 8.08 6.05
CA TYR A 471 -23.22 7.12 5.44
C TYR A 471 -23.17 7.22 3.92
N ARG A 472 -22.58 6.23 3.25
CA ARG A 472 -22.38 6.23 1.81
C ARG A 472 -22.60 4.87 1.18
N ALA A 473 -23.06 4.86 -0.06
CA ALA A 473 -23.04 3.70 -0.92
C ALA A 473 -22.32 4.03 -2.23
N PHE A 474 -21.66 3.03 -2.81
CA PHE A 474 -20.86 3.15 -4.02
C PHE A 474 -21.17 2.01 -4.98
N SER A 475 -21.23 2.32 -6.27
CA SER A 475 -21.11 1.30 -7.32
C SER A 475 -19.70 0.73 -7.31
N ALA A 476 -19.57 -0.57 -7.60
CA ALA A 476 -18.28 -1.20 -7.72
C ALA A 476 -17.45 -0.60 -8.87
N ASP A 477 -18.12 -0.19 -9.95
CA ASP A 477 -17.50 0.47 -11.09
C ASP A 477 -16.88 1.81 -10.69
N PHE A 478 -17.58 2.63 -9.90
CA PHE A 478 -17.01 3.87 -9.39
C PHE A 478 -15.75 3.61 -8.57
N LEU A 479 -15.80 2.70 -7.58
CA LEU A 479 -14.64 2.40 -6.73
C LEU A 479 -13.46 1.85 -7.53
N ARG A 480 -13.70 1.00 -8.53
CA ARG A 480 -12.65 0.50 -9.45
C ARG A 480 -12.07 1.59 -10.35
N SER A 481 -12.81 2.68 -10.55
CA SER A 481 -12.41 3.77 -11.44
C SER A 481 -11.52 4.84 -10.80
N VAL A 482 -11.38 4.84 -9.46
CA VAL A 482 -10.67 5.84 -8.67
C VAL A 482 -9.52 5.24 -7.88
N ALA A 483 -8.44 5.99 -7.68
CA ALA A 483 -7.25 5.54 -6.96
C ALA A 483 -7.40 5.64 -5.42
N PHE A 484 -8.51 5.17 -4.84
CA PHE A 484 -8.81 5.36 -3.42
C PHE A 484 -7.78 4.74 -2.45
N LEU A 485 -7.02 3.74 -2.90
CA LEU A 485 -5.91 3.17 -2.12
C LEU A 485 -4.80 4.19 -1.82
N ARG A 486 -4.65 5.22 -2.66
CA ARG A 486 -3.70 6.34 -2.49
C ARG A 486 -4.16 7.39 -1.49
N ASN A 487 -5.43 7.36 -1.08
CA ASN A 487 -6.00 8.35 -0.17
C ASN A 487 -5.32 8.25 1.21
N SER A 488 -5.65 9.17 2.10
CA SER A 488 -5.21 9.19 3.47
C SER A 488 -5.70 7.95 4.22
N ASP A 489 -4.93 7.52 5.22
CA ASP A 489 -5.37 6.52 6.19
C ASP A 489 -6.26 7.16 7.30
N ALA A 490 -6.42 8.49 7.31
CA ALA A 490 -7.17 9.26 8.30
C ALA A 490 -8.54 9.77 7.77
N PHE A 491 -9.28 10.50 8.62
CA PHE A 491 -10.63 11.04 8.31
C PHE A 491 -10.75 11.88 7.02
N VAL A 492 -9.66 12.49 6.53
CA VAL A 492 -9.69 13.26 5.27
C VAL A 492 -9.89 12.38 4.03
N PHE A 493 -9.75 11.05 4.16
CA PHE A 493 -10.06 10.07 3.11
C PHE A 493 -11.38 10.36 2.40
N ASP A 494 -12.39 10.71 3.18
CA ASP A 494 -13.74 11.02 2.73
C ASP A 494 -13.76 12.19 1.74
N GLN A 495 -12.98 13.24 2.00
CA GLN A 495 -12.88 14.40 1.12
C GLN A 495 -12.06 14.11 -0.13
N GLU A 496 -11.08 13.21 -0.03
CA GLU A 496 -10.34 12.72 -1.20
C GLU A 496 -11.24 11.89 -2.12
N ILE A 497 -12.18 11.11 -1.57
CA ILE A 497 -13.21 10.42 -2.35
C ILE A 497 -14.14 11.40 -3.06
N PHE A 498 -14.59 12.47 -2.42
CA PHE A 498 -15.41 13.49 -3.09
C PHE A 498 -14.65 14.21 -4.22
N ALA A 499 -13.36 14.49 -4.01
CA ALA A 499 -12.51 15.03 -5.06
C ALA A 499 -12.40 14.06 -6.26
N GLN A 500 -12.24 12.76 -5.99
CA GLN A 500 -12.22 11.71 -7.01
C GLN A 500 -13.58 11.56 -7.71
N ALA A 501 -14.69 11.57 -6.98
CA ALA A 501 -16.04 11.55 -7.54
C ALA A 501 -16.30 12.73 -8.47
N THR A 502 -15.87 13.93 -8.05
CA THR A 502 -15.99 15.14 -8.86
C THR A 502 -15.14 15.06 -10.11
N ALA A 503 -13.88 14.65 -10.01
CA ALA A 503 -12.95 14.51 -11.13
C ALA A 503 -13.38 13.42 -12.14
N ARG A 504 -14.07 12.37 -11.69
CA ARG A 504 -14.63 11.32 -12.55
C ARG A 504 -16.02 11.66 -13.09
N HIS A 505 -16.57 12.83 -12.76
CA HIS A 505 -17.94 13.22 -13.10
C HIS A 505 -18.99 12.18 -12.67
N ALA A 506 -18.77 11.53 -11.53
CA ALA A 506 -19.67 10.53 -10.99
C ALA A 506 -21.07 11.11 -10.73
N LEU A 507 -22.10 10.30 -10.95
CA LEU A 507 -23.48 10.63 -10.59
C LEU A 507 -23.66 10.45 -9.07
N VAL A 508 -23.98 11.53 -8.38
CA VAL A 508 -24.15 11.55 -6.93
C VAL A 508 -25.59 11.88 -6.58
N GLU A 509 -26.24 11.03 -5.77
CA GLU A 509 -27.56 11.30 -5.20
C GLU A 509 -27.51 11.42 -3.66
N GLU A 510 -28.42 12.22 -3.10
CA GLU A 510 -28.51 12.45 -1.65
C GLU A 510 -29.80 11.85 -1.09
N VAL A 511 -29.69 11.11 0.02
CA VAL A 511 -30.83 10.56 0.77
C VAL A 511 -30.89 11.26 2.12
N ALA A 512 -32.07 11.75 2.52
CA ALA A 512 -32.25 12.33 3.85
C ALA A 512 -32.09 11.27 4.94
N ILE A 513 -31.25 11.54 5.94
CA ILE A 513 -31.04 10.61 7.05
C ILE A 513 -31.21 11.30 8.42
N PRO A 514 -31.71 10.58 9.44
CA PRO A 514 -31.83 11.14 10.78
C PRO A 514 -30.45 11.36 11.41
N THR A 515 -30.36 12.34 12.30
CA THR A 515 -29.15 12.58 13.10
C THR A 515 -29.25 11.84 14.43
N ARG A 516 -28.25 11.03 14.78
CA ARG A 516 -28.13 10.34 16.07
C ARG A 516 -26.79 10.70 16.74
N TYR A 517 -26.82 11.57 17.75
CA TYR A 517 -25.68 11.80 18.64
C TYR A 517 -26.03 11.29 20.04
N PHE A 518 -25.32 10.25 20.50
CA PHE A 518 -25.44 9.68 21.84
C PHE A 518 -24.04 9.40 22.41
N LEU A 519 -23.93 9.17 23.72
CA LEU A 519 -22.65 9.11 24.46
C LEU A 519 -21.73 8.00 23.96
N GLU A 520 -22.32 6.89 23.51
CA GLU A 520 -21.64 5.70 23.02
C GLU A 520 -21.21 5.82 21.54
N ALA A 521 -21.70 6.82 20.80
CA ALA A 521 -21.28 7.09 19.43
C ALA A 521 -19.94 7.81 19.40
N SER A 522 -19.05 7.42 18.49
CA SER A 522 -17.74 8.06 18.37
C SER A 522 -17.89 9.50 17.91
N SER A 523 -17.38 10.46 18.71
CA SER A 523 -17.42 11.87 18.36
C SER A 523 -16.01 12.47 18.29
N VAL A 524 -15.72 13.12 17.17
CA VAL A 524 -14.42 13.77 16.93
C VAL A 524 -14.27 14.97 17.88
N SER A 525 -13.09 15.11 18.48
CA SER A 525 -12.74 16.22 19.37
C SER A 525 -12.62 17.55 18.61
N PHE A 526 -12.75 18.69 19.29
CA PHE A 526 -12.63 20.01 18.65
C PHE A 526 -11.30 20.21 17.90
N LYS A 527 -10.18 19.83 18.53
CA LYS A 527 -8.83 19.94 17.93
C LYS A 527 -8.70 19.11 16.65
N GLU A 528 -9.28 17.92 16.65
CA GLU A 528 -9.30 17.06 15.48
C GLU A 528 -10.22 17.61 14.39
N SER A 529 -11.38 18.18 14.75
CA SER A 529 -12.27 18.87 13.80
C SER A 529 -11.59 20.07 13.13
N VAL A 530 -10.81 20.87 13.86
CA VAL A 530 -10.04 21.99 13.28
C VAL A 530 -8.95 21.47 12.34
N ARG A 531 -8.19 20.45 12.75
CA ARG A 531 -7.17 19.82 11.90
C ARG A 531 -7.79 19.25 10.63
N TYR A 532 -8.96 18.62 10.75
CA TYR A 532 -9.71 18.09 9.62
C TYR A 532 -10.12 19.21 8.67
N GLY A 533 -10.75 20.29 9.16
CA GLY A 533 -11.14 21.44 8.34
C GLY A 533 -9.97 22.06 7.58
N LEU A 534 -8.82 22.27 8.24
CA LEU A 534 -7.62 22.79 7.57
C LEU A 534 -7.10 21.85 6.47
N ARG A 535 -7.13 20.53 6.69
CA ARG A 535 -6.74 19.54 5.68
C ARG A 535 -7.71 19.55 4.49
N THR A 536 -9.00 19.71 4.73
CA THR A 536 -10.02 19.89 3.68
C THR A 536 -9.70 21.11 2.83
N LEU A 537 -9.35 22.25 3.43
CA LEU A 537 -8.99 23.46 2.66
C LEU A 537 -7.73 23.26 1.81
N VAL A 538 -6.70 22.60 2.34
CA VAL A 538 -5.48 22.26 1.58
C VAL A 538 -5.82 21.32 0.41
N LEU A 539 -6.70 20.35 0.65
CA LEU A 539 -7.19 19.43 -0.38
C LEU A 539 -7.92 20.19 -1.50
N LEU A 540 -8.83 21.10 -1.16
CA LEU A 540 -9.53 21.93 -2.14
C LEU A 540 -8.58 22.81 -2.95
N GLY A 541 -7.57 23.40 -2.30
CA GLY A 541 -6.53 24.17 -2.99
C GLY A 541 -5.77 23.33 -4.01
N ARG A 542 -5.38 22.10 -3.64
CA ARG A 542 -4.74 21.15 -4.56
C ARG A 542 -5.67 20.71 -5.69
N PHE A 543 -6.93 20.43 -5.39
CA PHE A 543 -7.94 20.09 -6.39
C PHE A 543 -8.10 21.22 -7.42
N ARG A 544 -8.25 22.47 -6.97
CA ARG A 544 -8.37 23.64 -7.86
C ARG A 544 -7.12 23.90 -8.68
N ALA A 545 -5.93 23.73 -8.10
CA ALA A 545 -4.68 23.82 -8.85
C ALA A 545 -4.58 22.73 -9.94
N HIS A 546 -5.12 21.54 -9.66
CA HIS A 546 -5.23 20.46 -10.65
C HIS A 546 -6.22 20.77 -11.77
N ASP A 547 -7.43 21.18 -11.42
CA ASP A 547 -8.49 21.57 -12.35
C ASP A 547 -8.06 22.74 -13.25
N ALA A 548 -7.26 23.67 -12.72
CA ALA A 548 -6.67 24.78 -13.47
C ALA A 548 -5.45 24.38 -14.33
N GLY A 549 -5.04 23.10 -14.34
CA GLY A 549 -3.87 22.62 -15.10
C GLY A 549 -2.51 23.06 -14.55
N LEU A 550 -2.46 23.66 -13.36
CA LEU A 550 -1.22 24.17 -12.74
C LEU A 550 -0.38 23.05 -12.11
N VAL A 551 -1.04 22.00 -11.60
CA VAL A 551 -0.37 20.87 -10.94
C VAL A 551 -1.06 19.56 -11.33
N ARG A 552 -0.30 18.54 -11.71
CA ARG A 552 -0.88 17.18 -11.82
C ARG A 552 -0.97 16.55 -10.43
N TRP A 553 -2.16 16.14 -10.02
CA TRP A 553 -2.36 15.44 -8.76
C TRP A 553 -2.63 13.95 -8.99
N PRO A 554 -1.65 13.06 -8.75
CA PRO A 554 -1.79 11.62 -9.02
C PRO A 554 -2.96 10.92 -8.33
N LEU A 555 -3.51 11.52 -7.27
CA LEU A 555 -4.66 10.98 -6.53
C LEU A 555 -5.96 11.00 -7.34
N LEU A 556 -6.09 11.94 -8.29
CA LEU A 556 -7.28 12.08 -9.14
C LEU A 556 -7.20 11.26 -10.43
N GLY A 557 -6.06 10.63 -10.70
CA GLY A 557 -5.90 9.71 -11.82
C GLY A 557 -6.52 8.34 -11.56
N ALA A 558 -6.52 7.50 -12.59
CA ALA A 558 -6.90 6.09 -12.47
C ALA A 558 -5.97 5.33 -11.49
N PRO A 559 -6.47 4.26 -10.87
CA PRO A 559 -5.61 3.33 -10.12
C PRO A 559 -4.53 2.75 -11.05
N ALA A 560 -3.39 2.40 -10.44
CA ALA A 560 -2.28 1.75 -11.14
C ALA A 560 -2.52 0.23 -11.26
N PHE A 561 -3.26 -0.34 -10.30
CA PHE A 561 -3.54 -1.77 -10.23
C PHE A 561 -5.04 -2.01 -10.18
N GLU A 562 -5.51 -2.98 -10.96
CA GLU A 562 -6.92 -3.36 -11.00
C GLU A 562 -7.32 -4.18 -9.77
N LEU A 563 -8.55 -4.00 -9.29
CA LEU A 563 -9.09 -4.69 -8.11
C LEU A 563 -10.03 -5.84 -8.52
N GLY A 564 -9.58 -7.09 -8.29
CA GLY A 564 -10.34 -8.31 -8.55
C GLY A 564 -10.40 -8.70 -10.03
N ALA A 565 -10.90 -9.91 -10.30
CA ALA A 565 -11.17 -10.37 -11.66
C ALA A 565 -12.47 -9.73 -12.19
N ARG A 566 -12.47 -9.34 -13.47
CA ARG A 566 -13.70 -9.06 -14.22
C ARG A 566 -14.34 -10.36 -14.67
#